data_AF-A0A2E2DYI1-F1
#
_entry.id   AF-A0A2E2DYI1-F1
#
_cell.length_a   1.000
_cell.length_b   1.000
_cell.length_c   1.000
_cell.angle_alpha   90.00
_cell.angle_beta   90.00
_cell.angle_gamma   90.00
#
_symmetry.space_group_name_H-M   'P 1'
#
loop_
_entity.id
_entity.type
_entity.pdbx_description
1 polymer ?
#
loop_
_entity_poly.entity_id
_entity_poly.type
_entity_poly.pdbx_seq_one_letter_code
_entity_poly.pdbx_strand_id
1 'polypeptide(L)'
;MTTPNLFEQMFETVQSEDFGRTFWLDKDDEFCSAPTCIDGTTDWDQWDYVSEWDMEGVIFDKLFAIHKELVTNAVTEYELGKL
;
A
#
# COMPACT_ATOMS: atom_id res chain seq x y z
N MET A 1 18.01 11.24 7.23
CA MET A 1 16.73 11.44 6.51
C MET A 1 16.97 10.99 5.10
N THR A 2 16.49 9.79 4.76
CA THR A 2 16.60 9.22 3.42
C THR A 2 15.53 9.87 2.55
N THR A 3 15.89 10.32 1.35
CA THR A 3 14.94 10.92 0.42
C THR A 3 13.89 9.86 0.04
N PRO A 4 12.58 10.14 0.18
CA PRO A 4 11.54 9.22 -0.29
C PRO A 4 11.73 9.00 -1.79
N ASN A 5 11.69 7.75 -2.25
CA ASN A 5 11.76 7.49 -3.69
C ASN A 5 10.49 8.01 -4.39
N LEU A 6 10.51 8.05 -5.73
CA LEU A 6 9.43 8.62 -6.52
C LEU A 6 8.07 7.94 -6.26
N PHE A 7 8.05 6.63 -5.96
CA PHE A 7 6.81 5.90 -5.67
C PHE A 7 6.19 6.34 -4.33
N GLU A 8 7.00 6.49 -3.28
CA GLU A 8 6.57 7.01 -1.98
C GLU A 8 6.07 8.46 -2.04
N GLN A 9 6.49 9.23 -3.05
CA GLN A 9 6.01 10.59 -3.28
C GLN A 9 4.74 10.64 -4.13
N MET A 10 4.41 9.57 -4.84
CA MET A 10 3.29 9.53 -5.80
C MET A 10 2.05 8.85 -5.24
N PHE A 11 2.20 7.95 -4.27
CA PHE A 11 1.10 7.19 -3.70
C PHE A 11 1.07 7.34 -2.18
N GLU A 12 -0.14 7.45 -1.65
CA GLU A 12 -0.34 7.19 -0.23
C GLU A 12 -0.09 5.72 0.06
N THR A 13 0.64 5.45 1.15
CA THR A 13 1.08 4.10 1.49
C THR A 13 0.73 3.75 2.93
N VAL A 14 0.46 2.46 3.16
CA VAL A 14 0.26 1.89 4.50
C VAL A 14 1.29 0.79 4.69
N GLN A 15 2.16 0.94 5.69
CA GLN A 15 3.11 -0.11 6.10
C GLN A 15 2.47 -1.05 7.12
N SER A 16 2.64 -2.35 6.94
CA SER A 16 2.15 -3.37 7.85
C SER A 16 3.28 -4.26 8.35
N GLU A 17 3.56 -4.19 9.65
CA GLU A 17 4.50 -5.10 10.31
C GLU A 17 4.03 -6.55 10.27
N ASP A 18 2.71 -6.77 10.28
CA ASP A 18 2.10 -8.10 10.25
C ASP A 18 2.35 -8.86 8.94
N PHE A 19 2.43 -8.13 7.84
CA PHE A 19 2.75 -8.70 6.54
C PHE A 19 4.23 -8.48 6.16
N GLY A 20 4.95 -7.59 6.85
CA GLY A 20 6.29 -7.16 6.45
C GLY A 20 6.28 -6.46 5.09
N ARG A 21 5.21 -5.72 4.79
CA ARG A 21 4.95 -5.13 3.47
C ARG A 21 4.36 -3.73 3.56
N THR A 22 4.64 -2.96 2.52
CA THR A 22 4.01 -1.67 2.24
C THR A 22 2.94 -1.87 1.19
N PHE A 23 1.79 -1.22 1.36
CA PHE A 23 0.62 -1.32 0.49
C PHE A 23 0.21 0.04 -0.06
N TRP A 24 -0.34 0.06 -1.27
CA TRP A 24 -0.89 1.27 -1.91
C TRP A 24 -1.97 0.91 -2.93
N LEU A 25 -2.70 1.94 -3.39
CA LEU A 25 -3.50 1.87 -4.61
C LEU A 25 -2.69 2.48 -5.74
N ASP A 26 -2.58 1.78 -6.87
CA ASP A 26 -1.92 2.34 -8.04
C ASP A 26 -2.81 3.37 -8.78
N LYS A 27 -2.34 3.87 -9.92
CA LYS A 27 -3.05 4.88 -10.72
C LYS A 27 -4.40 4.41 -11.28
N ASP A 28 -4.64 3.11 -11.31
CA ASP A 28 -5.86 2.46 -11.80
C ASP A 28 -6.70 1.94 -10.61
N ASP A 29 -6.40 2.38 -9.38
CA ASP A 29 -7.01 1.97 -8.10
C ASP A 29 -6.85 0.47 -7.77
N GLU A 30 -5.84 -0.19 -8.34
CA GLU A 30 -5.55 -1.60 -8.05
C GLU A 30 -4.74 -1.74 -6.74
N PHE A 31 -5.05 -2.77 -5.94
CA PHE A 31 -4.43 -2.98 -4.63
C PHE A 31 -3.07 -3.68 -4.75
N CYS A 32 -2.02 -2.92 -4.49
CA CYS A 32 -0.63 -3.32 -4.69
C CYS A 32 0.12 -3.45 -3.37
N SER A 33 1.23 -4.19 -3.40
CA SER A 33 2.13 -4.29 -2.25
C SER A 33 3.58 -4.56 -2.65
N ALA A 34 4.52 -4.30 -1.72
CA ALA A 34 5.92 -4.65 -1.85
C ALA A 34 6.53 -4.97 -0.47
N PRO A 35 7.59 -5.80 -0.38
CA PRO A 35 8.32 -6.04 0.87
C PRO A 35 8.83 -4.75 1.53
N THR A 36 8.80 -4.71 2.86
CA THR A 36 9.43 -3.66 3.65
C THR A 36 10.72 -4.20 4.27
N CYS A 37 11.84 -3.55 3.99
CA CYS A 37 13.14 -3.84 4.56
C CYS A 37 13.17 -3.57 6.07
N ILE A 38 14.15 -4.16 6.76
CA ILE A 38 14.34 -3.98 8.22
C ILE A 38 14.58 -2.50 8.59
N ASP A 39 15.12 -1.71 7.66
CA ASP A 39 15.33 -0.27 7.85
C ASP A 39 14.10 0.59 7.55
N GLY A 40 12.95 -0.04 7.24
CA GLY A 40 11.68 0.62 6.94
C GLY A 40 11.53 1.05 5.48
N THR A 41 12.54 0.85 4.64
CA THR A 41 12.43 1.17 3.21
C THR A 41 11.60 0.12 2.47
N THR A 42 10.83 0.54 1.47
CA THR A 42 10.05 -0.39 0.64
C THR A 42 10.89 -0.85 -0.56
N ASP A 43 10.88 -2.15 -0.84
CA ASP A 43 11.55 -2.73 -2.01
C ASP A 43 10.65 -2.66 -3.25
N TRP A 44 10.62 -1.48 -3.87
CA TRP A 44 9.74 -1.18 -5.01
C TRP A 44 10.02 -2.02 -6.26
N ASP A 45 11.19 -2.67 -6.37
CA ASP A 45 11.50 -3.55 -7.49
C ASP A 45 10.84 -4.94 -7.33
N GLN A 46 10.32 -5.26 -6.13
CA GLN A 46 9.68 -6.54 -5.79
C GLN A 46 8.18 -6.37 -5.49
N TRP A 47 7.52 -5.46 -6.20
CA TRP A 47 6.09 -5.23 -6.05
C TRP A 47 5.23 -6.29 -6.75
N ASP A 48 4.02 -6.49 -6.23
CA ASP A 48 3.00 -7.38 -6.78
C ASP A 48 1.58 -6.84 -6.54
N TYR A 49 0.62 -7.38 -7.29
CA TYR A 49 -0.80 -7.17 -7.04
C TYR A 49 -1.28 -8.12 -5.95
N VAL A 50 -2.02 -7.61 -4.97
CA VAL A 50 -2.59 -8.43 -3.89
C VAL A 50 -3.61 -9.44 -4.43
N SER A 51 -4.25 -9.12 -5.57
CA SER A 51 -5.16 -10.03 -6.27
C SER A 51 -4.46 -11.29 -6.83
N GLU A 52 -3.14 -11.25 -7.00
CA GLU A 52 -2.32 -12.36 -7.48
C GLU A 52 -1.72 -13.21 -6.35
N TRP A 53 -1.92 -12.83 -5.09
CA TRP A 53 -1.42 -13.57 -3.95
C TRP A 53 -2.07 -14.95 -3.82
N ASP A 54 -1.28 -15.90 -3.33
CA ASP A 54 -1.85 -17.09 -2.70
C ASP A 54 -2.54 -16.68 -1.40
N MET A 55 -3.85 -16.90 -1.35
CA MET A 55 -4.70 -16.48 -0.23
C MET A 55 -4.63 -17.45 0.96
N GLU A 56 -4.00 -18.62 0.80
CA GLU A 56 -3.84 -19.58 1.88
C GLU A 56 -3.00 -18.99 3.03
N GLY A 57 -3.59 -18.91 4.23
CA GLY A 57 -2.92 -18.40 5.43
C GLY A 57 -2.90 -16.87 5.57
N VAL A 58 -3.53 -16.13 4.65
CA VAL A 58 -3.65 -14.67 4.76
C VAL A 58 -4.59 -14.27 5.90
N ILE A 59 -4.16 -13.31 6.73
CA ILE A 59 -4.96 -12.76 7.83
C ILE A 59 -5.88 -11.67 7.28
N PHE A 60 -7.04 -12.07 6.77
CA PHE A 60 -7.98 -11.17 6.06
C PHE A 60 -8.42 -9.95 6.87
N ASP A 61 -8.62 -10.07 8.18
CA ASP A 61 -9.03 -8.93 9.02
C ASP A 61 -8.04 -7.77 8.93
N LYS A 62 -6.73 -8.09 8.87
CA LYS A 62 -5.66 -7.11 8.76
C LYS A 62 -5.56 -6.57 7.33
N LEU A 63 -5.67 -7.45 6.34
CA LEU A 63 -5.64 -7.06 4.93
C LEU A 63 -6.79 -6.10 4.58
N PHE A 64 -8.00 -6.39 5.05
CA PHE A 64 -9.16 -5.54 4.83
C PHE A 64 -9.11 -4.24 5.61
N ALA A 65 -8.48 -4.21 6.79
CA ALA A 65 -8.24 -2.97 7.50
C ALA A 65 -7.33 -2.02 6.69
N ILE A 66 -6.24 -2.55 6.13
CA ILE A 66 -5.31 -1.80 5.26
C ILE A 66 -6.04 -1.30 4.00
N HIS A 67 -6.74 -2.19 3.29
CA HIS A 67 -7.46 -1.82 2.08
C HIS A 67 -8.55 -0.75 2.34
N LYS A 68 -9.27 -0.85 3.46
CA LYS A 68 -10.26 0.15 3.87
C LYS A 68 -9.60 1.52 4.11
N GLU A 69 -8.45 1.56 4.76
CA GLU A 69 -7.72 2.80 5.02
C GLU A 69 -7.35 3.50 3.72
N LEU A 70 -6.69 2.77 2.80
CA LEU A 70 -6.29 3.30 1.49
C LEU A 70 -7.47 3.85 0.69
N VAL A 71 -8.58 3.10 0.59
CA VAL A 71 -9.78 3.55 -0.14
C VAL A 71 -10.41 4.77 0.51
N THR A 72 -10.45 4.84 1.85
CA THR A 72 -11.04 5.98 2.56
C THR A 72 -10.24 7.25 2.32
N ASN A 73 -8.91 7.14 2.31
CA ASN A 73 -8.05 8.30 2.10
C ASN A 73 -8.11 8.77 0.65
N ALA A 74 -8.05 7.85 -0.32
CA ALA A 74 -8.21 8.18 -1.75
C ALA A 74 -9.54 8.91 -2.05
N VAL A 75 -10.66 8.46 -1.47
CA VAL A 75 -11.96 9.14 -1.62
C VAL A 75 -11.93 10.53 -0.97
N THR A 76 -11.33 10.65 0.22
CA THR A 76 -11.24 11.93 0.94
C THR A 76 -10.44 12.96 0.13
N GLU A 77 -9.31 12.56 -0.46
CA GLU A 77 -8.50 13.41 -1.33
C GLU A 77 -9.27 13.85 -2.59
N TYR A 78 -9.98 12.93 -3.23
CA TYR A 78 -10.79 13.23 -4.41
C TYR A 78 -11.90 14.26 -4.12
N GLU A 79 -12.59 14.13 -2.99
CA GLU A 79 -13.62 15.09 -2.57
C GLU A 79 -13.03 16.46 -2.21
N LEU A 80 -11.84 16.50 -1.60
CA LEU A 80 -11.12 17.76 -1.32
C LEU A 80 -10.61 18.44 -2.59
N GLY A 81 -10.15 17.69 -3.59
CA GLY A 81 -9.67 18.22 -4.87
C GLY A 81 -10.77 18.80 -5.77
N LYS A 82 -12.04 18.61 -5.42
CA LYS A 82 -13.20 19.17 -6.12
C LYS A 82 -13.72 20.50 -5.54
N LEU A 83 -13.26 20.88 -4.35
CA LEU A 83 -13.61 22.15 -3.68
C LEU A 83 -12.63 23.26 -4.04
#